data_AF-A0A915CLV9-F1
#
_entry.id   AF-A0A915CLV9-F1
#
_cell.length_a   1.000
_cell.length_b   1.000
_cell.length_c   1.000
_cell.angle_alpha   90.00
_cell.angle_beta   90.00
_cell.angle_gamma   90.00
#
_symmetry.space_group_name_H-M   'P 1'
#
loop_
_entity.id
_entity.type
_entity.pdbx_description
1 polymer ?
#
loop_
_entity_poly.entity_id
_entity_poly.type
_entity_poly.pdbx_seq_one_letter_code
_entity_poly.pdbx_strand_id
1 'polypeptide(L)'
;MSGSVFAAWTTSERVVNDTYQLGHLLGCDVEESVELKACLKTKSYDQIYDAINITGSTRMDVNFVKFGPRFDGVFFPRDYPN
;
A
#
# COMPACT_ATOMS: atom_id res chain seq x y z
N MET A 1 8.79 12.79 -19.25
CA MET A 1 8.18 12.93 -17.90
C MET A 1 6.69 13.13 -18.09
N SER A 2 5.86 12.21 -17.61
CA SER A 2 4.40 12.23 -17.86
C SER A 2 3.58 11.90 -16.60
N GLY A 3 4.01 12.40 -15.45
CA GLY A 3 3.36 12.19 -14.15
C GLY A 3 2.98 13.51 -13.48
N SER A 4 1.91 13.48 -12.67
CA SER A 4 1.42 14.62 -11.89
C SER A 4 0.91 14.13 -10.54
N VAL A 5 1.08 14.93 -9.48
CA VAL A 5 0.54 14.63 -8.14
C VAL A 5 -0.99 14.52 -8.14
N PHE A 6 -1.65 15.14 -9.11
CA PHE A 6 -3.10 15.11 -9.29
C PHE A 6 -3.59 13.95 -10.16
N ALA A 7 -2.69 13.07 -10.63
CA ALA A 7 -3.11 11.91 -11.38
C ALA A 7 -3.91 10.96 -10.50
N ALA A 8 -4.92 10.28 -11.06
CA ALA A 8 -5.80 9.41 -10.29
C ALA A 8 -5.08 8.22 -9.62
N TRP A 9 -3.85 7.90 -10.04
CA TRP A 9 -3.05 6.77 -9.56
C TRP A 9 -1.92 7.15 -8.59
N THR A 10 -1.73 8.44 -8.25
CA THR A 10 -0.60 8.87 -7.42
C THR A 10 -0.83 8.80 -5.92
N THR A 11 -2.06 9.01 -5.44
CA THR A 11 -2.38 8.92 -4.01
C THR A 11 -3.63 8.09 -3.78
N SER A 12 -3.64 7.27 -2.72
CA SER A 12 -4.80 6.44 -2.40
C SER A 12 -4.80 5.93 -0.96
N GLU A 13 -5.95 5.96 -0.29
CA GLU A 13 -6.15 5.22 0.96
C GLU A 13 -6.34 3.71 0.74
N ARG A 14 -6.58 3.27 -0.50
CA ARG A 14 -6.77 1.85 -0.84
C ARG A 14 -5.54 0.99 -0.55
N VAL A 15 -4.36 1.61 -0.46
CA VAL A 15 -3.11 0.93 -0.07
C VAL A 15 -3.24 0.25 1.30
N VAL A 16 -4.08 0.76 2.21
CA VAL A 16 -4.34 0.14 3.51
C VAL A 16 -4.95 -1.25 3.32
N ASN A 17 -6.05 -1.33 2.58
CA ASN A 17 -6.73 -2.60 2.33
C ASN A 17 -5.85 -3.59 1.55
N ASP A 18 -5.10 -3.10 0.57
CA ASP A 18 -4.16 -3.95 -0.18
C ASP A 18 -3.03 -4.49 0.72
N THR A 19 -2.60 -3.70 1.72
CA THR A 19 -1.60 -4.15 2.70
C THR A 19 -2.17 -5.24 3.61
N TYR A 20 -3.45 -5.15 4.00
CA TYR A 20 -4.12 -6.24 4.74
C TYR A 20 -4.24 -7.52 3.89
N GLN A 21 -4.59 -7.40 2.61
CA GLN A 21 -4.63 -8.55 1.69
C GLN A 21 -3.26 -9.21 1.52
N LEU A 22 -2.20 -8.40 1.39
CA LEU A 22 -0.82 -8.89 1.36
C LEU A 22 -0.46 -9.58 2.69
N GLY A 23 -0.86 -9.00 3.82
CA GLY A 23 -0.70 -9.57 5.15
C GLY A 23 -1.30 -10.96 5.27
N HIS A 24 -2.53 -11.15 4.78
CA HIS A 24 -3.21 -12.44 4.80
C HIS A 24 -2.41 -13.54 4.10
N LEU A 25 -1.88 -13.26 2.90
CA LEU A 25 -1.04 -14.22 2.17
C LEU A 25 0.29 -14.55 2.87
N LEU A 26 0.81 -13.61 3.66
CA LEU A 26 2.04 -13.77 4.43
C LEU A 26 1.81 -14.43 5.80
N GLY A 27 0.57 -14.80 6.12
CA GLY A 27 0.18 -15.33 7.42
C GLY A 27 0.25 -14.29 8.54
N CYS A 28 0.01 -13.01 8.22
CA CYS A 28 -0.10 -11.90 9.16
C CYS A 28 -1.57 -11.51 9.35
N ASP A 29 -2.39 -12.47 9.79
CA ASP A 29 -3.84 -12.29 10.02
C ASP A 29 -4.11 -11.59 11.34
N VAL A 30 -4.02 -10.27 11.31
CA VAL A 30 -4.28 -9.41 12.46
C VAL A 30 -5.17 -8.24 12.03
N GLU A 31 -6.08 -7.84 12.92
CA GLU A 31 -6.99 -6.72 12.66
C GLU A 31 -6.28 -5.37 12.89
N GLU A 32 -5.39 -5.32 13.87
CA GLU A 32 -4.70 -4.10 14.27
C GLU A 32 -3.51 -3.75 13.37
N SER A 33 -3.51 -2.51 12.87
CA SER A 33 -2.49 -2.04 11.92
C SER A 33 -1.06 -2.06 12.48
N VAL A 34 -0.90 -1.86 13.79
CA VAL A 34 0.40 -1.88 14.48
C VAL A 34 0.98 -3.30 14.50
N GLU A 35 0.13 -4.28 14.78
CA GLU A 35 0.50 -5.70 14.77
C GLU A 35 0.80 -6.18 13.36
N LEU A 36 0.01 -5.73 12.37
CA LEU A 36 0.24 -6.04 10.96
C LEU A 36 1.62 -5.55 10.53
N LYS A 37 1.95 -4.30 10.86
CA LYS A 37 3.25 -3.70 10.58
C LYS A 37 4.40 -4.47 11.25
N ALA A 38 4.22 -4.89 12.50
CA ALA A 38 5.22 -5.67 13.22
C ALA A 38 5.45 -7.03 12.54
N CYS A 39 4.38 -7.73 12.17
CA CYS A 39 4.45 -9.01 11.47
C CYS A 39 5.10 -8.88 10.09
N LEU A 40 4.68 -7.92 9.27
CA LEU A 40 5.26 -7.70 7.93
C LEU A 40 6.77 -7.44 7.97
N LYS A 41 7.26 -6.74 9.00
CA LYS A 41 8.69 -6.49 9.20
C LYS A 41 9.53 -7.74 9.49
N THR A 42 8.89 -8.85 9.88
CA THR A 42 9.58 -10.13 10.09
C THR A 42 9.75 -10.96 8.81
N LYS A 43 9.05 -10.58 7.73
CA LYS A 43 9.09 -11.31 6.45
C LYS A 43 10.31 -10.90 5.64
N SER A 44 10.86 -11.83 4.87
CA SER A 44 11.94 -11.52 3.94
C SER A 44 11.43 -10.73 2.75
N TYR A 45 12.35 -10.07 2.05
CA TYR A 45 12.06 -9.42 0.78
C TYR A 45 11.40 -10.39 -0.21
N ASP A 46 11.96 -11.60 -0.37
CA ASP A 46 11.46 -12.60 -1.31
C ASP A 46 10.02 -13.02 -0.99
N GLN A 47 9.70 -13.25 0.30
CA GLN A 47 8.34 -13.58 0.72
C GLN A 47 7.35 -12.47 0.35
N ILE A 48 7.72 -11.22 0.62
CA ILE A 48 6.88 -10.05 0.29
C ILE A 48 6.71 -9.96 -1.23
N TYR A 49 7.78 -10.11 -1.99
CA TYR A 49 7.76 -10.00 -3.45
C TYR A 49 6.94 -11.12 -4.10
N ASP A 50 7.06 -12.35 -3.60
CA ASP A 50 6.26 -13.49 -4.04
C ASP A 50 4.76 -13.28 -3.75
N ALA A 51 4.42 -12.77 -2.56
CA ALA A 51 3.04 -12.42 -2.23
C ALA A 51 2.48 -11.28 -3.11
N ILE A 52 3.30 -10.30 -3.49
CA ILE A 52 2.93 -9.27 -4.48
C ILE A 52 2.64 -9.90 -5.85
N ASN A 53 3.46 -10.85 -6.31
CA ASN A 53 3.24 -11.55 -7.57
C ASN A 53 1.94 -12.35 -7.56
N ILE A 54 1.59 -12.98 -6.42
CA ILE A 54 0.34 -13.72 -6.24
C ILE A 54 -0.88 -12.78 -6.24
N THR A 55 -0.84 -11.68 -5.49
CA THR A 55 -1.95 -10.71 -5.48
C THR A 55 -2.10 -9.95 -6.79
N GLY A 56 -1.05 -9.90 -7.61
CA GLY A 56 -0.92 -9.06 -8.79
C GLY A 56 -0.45 -7.65 -8.40
N SER A 57 0.47 -7.09 -9.19
CA SER A 57 1.11 -5.79 -8.93
C SER A 57 0.22 -4.57 -9.19
N THR A 58 -0.91 -4.73 -9.88
CA THR A 58 -1.84 -3.65 -10.24
C THR A 58 -3.29 -4.00 -9.97
N ARG A 59 -4.14 -2.98 -9.82
CA ARG A 59 -5.59 -3.09 -9.80
C ARG A 59 -6.17 -2.91 -11.20
N MET A 60 -7.32 -3.51 -11.47
CA MET A 60 -8.13 -3.27 -12.67
C MET A 60 -9.00 -2.02 -12.47
N ASP A 61 -8.36 -0.86 -12.36
CA ASP A 61 -8.99 0.43 -12.02
C ASP A 61 -8.15 1.58 -12.61
N VAL A 62 -8.69 2.80 -12.70
CA VAL A 62 -7.91 3.99 -13.08
C VAL A 62 -6.84 4.29 -12.02
N ASN A 63 -7.12 4.01 -10.74
CA ASN A 63 -6.12 3.94 -9.67
C ASN A 63 -5.48 2.54 -9.62
N PHE A 64 -4.72 2.22 -10.67
CA PHE A 64 -4.14 0.90 -10.87
C PHE A 64 -2.97 0.59 -9.91
N VAL A 65 -2.34 1.61 -9.30
CA VAL A 65 -1.16 1.42 -8.43
C VAL A 65 -1.60 0.93 -7.04
N LYS A 66 -1.27 -0.32 -6.71
CA LYS A 66 -1.60 -0.92 -5.41
C LYS A 66 -0.87 -0.27 -4.24
N PHE A 67 0.46 -0.31 -4.31
CA PHE A 67 1.37 0.17 -3.28
C PHE A 67 1.86 1.58 -3.60
N GLY A 68 0.92 2.52 -3.64
CA GLY A 68 1.18 3.94 -3.90
C GLY A 68 1.26 4.78 -2.63
N PRO A 69 1.72 6.04 -2.74
CA PRO A 69 1.67 7.02 -1.66
C PRO A 69 0.27 7.21 -1.05
N ARG A 70 0.24 7.56 0.24
CA ARG A 70 -0.94 8.07 0.93
C ARG A 70 -0.57 9.28 1.79
N PHE A 71 -1.55 10.12 2.13
CA PHE A 71 -1.34 11.25 3.04
C PHE A 71 -1.14 10.74 4.46
N ASP A 72 0.08 10.86 4.99
CA ASP A 72 0.47 10.33 6.29
C ASP A 72 0.48 11.39 7.41
N GLY A 73 0.27 12.66 7.07
CA GLY A 73 0.30 13.77 8.03
C GLY A 73 1.70 14.16 8.50
N VAL A 74 2.75 13.51 7.99
CA VAL A 74 4.15 13.76 8.38
C VAL A 74 4.97 14.16 7.15
N PHE A 75 5.08 13.26 6.17
CA PHE A 75 5.72 13.56 4.89
C PHE A 75 4.75 14.25 3.93
N PHE A 76 3.50 13.77 3.89
CA PHE A 76 2.41 14.37 3.12
C PHE A 76 1.33 14.90 4.08
N PRO A 77 1.42 16.17 4.50
CA PRO A 77 0.38 16.79 5.32
C PRO A 77 -0.94 16.84 4.56
N ARG A 78 -2.07 16.67 5.27
CA ARG A 78 -3.42 16.74 4.66
C ARG A 78 -3.81 18.16 4.25
N ASP A 79 -3.26 19.16 4.93
CA ASP A 79 -3.50 20.57 4.61
C ASP A 79 -2.50 21.01 3.54
N TYR A 80 -2.97 21.08 2.29
CA TYR A 80 -2.34 21.94 1.31
C TYR A 80 -2.81 23.36 1.63
N PRO A 81 -1.92 24.34 1.94
CA PRO A 81 -2.36 25.72 2.10
C PRO A 81 -2.95 26.17 0.76
N ASN A 82 -4.25 26.46 0.76
CA ASN A 82 -4.93 27.11 -0.37
C ASN A 82 -4.30 28.48 -0.63
#